data_AF-A0A7C0YGY2-F1
#
_entry.id   AF-A0A7C0YGY2-F1
#
_cell.length_a   1.000
_cell.length_b   1.000
_cell.length_c   1.000
_cell.angle_alpha   90.00
_cell.angle_beta   90.00
_cell.angle_gamma   90.00
#
_symmetry.space_group_name_H-M   'P 1'
#
loop_
_entity.id
_entity.type
_entity.pdbx_description
1 polymer ?
#
loop_
_entity_poly.entity_id
_entity_poly.type
_entity_poly.pdbx_seq_one_letter_code
_entity_poly.pdbx_strand_id
1 'polypeptide(L)'
;SGDFVTMLATDFKPVTITSVRLQERGMYPHALEKVVYKIKVGTKRIFKRGYDKVVKGKKCLVVEDIINSGATVQKTIKAIRDAGGDVVGVGALCNRSGGTVKGETLSVPVLHSLLNIRMRMIKEDVCHICREKGEKSVRTDLGKGKEFLVRKGLL
;
A
#
# COMPACT_ATOMS: atom_id res chain seq x y z
N SER A 1 -9.93 9.65 2.89
CA SER A 1 -9.40 8.28 3.01
C SER A 1 -7.90 8.29 2.73
N GLY A 2 -7.09 8.14 3.78
CA GLY A 2 -5.64 8.03 3.66
C GLY A 2 -5.30 6.73 2.97
N ASP A 3 -4.89 6.79 1.71
CA ASP A 3 -4.18 5.67 1.12
C ASP A 3 -2.84 5.65 1.89
N PHE A 4 -2.57 4.63 2.70
CA PHE A 4 -1.24 4.40 3.26
C PHE A 4 -0.56 3.39 2.33
N VAL A 5 0.70 3.61 2.00
CA VAL A 5 1.58 2.57 1.46
C VAL A 5 2.96 2.80 2.05
N THR A 6 3.79 1.77 2.08
CA THR A 6 5.03 1.69 2.86
C THR A 6 6.32 1.62 2.00
N MET A 7 7.48 2.06 2.50
CA MET A 7 8.78 2.19 1.76
C MET A 7 10.00 2.01 2.68
N LEU A 8 10.85 0.97 2.53
CA LEU A 8 12.15 0.84 3.25
C LEU A 8 13.32 1.30 2.41
N ALA A 9 14.55 1.35 2.98
CA ALA A 9 15.85 1.58 2.32
C ALA A 9 17.04 1.22 3.27
N THR A 10 17.95 0.29 2.96
CA THR A 10 19.15 -0.12 3.73
C THR A 10 20.33 -0.70 2.89
N ASP A 11 21.58 -0.41 3.27
CA ASP A 11 22.80 -0.89 2.58
C ASP A 11 23.25 -2.28 3.05
N PHE A 12 22.62 -3.34 2.53
CA PHE A 12 22.86 -4.76 2.86
C PHE A 12 22.09 -5.28 4.09
N LYS A 13 21.25 -6.30 3.84
CA LYS A 13 20.31 -7.06 4.71
C LYS A 13 18.88 -6.47 4.80
N PRO A 14 17.83 -7.27 4.48
CA PRO A 14 16.45 -6.80 4.32
C PRO A 14 15.81 -6.46 5.68
N VAL A 15 15.15 -5.31 5.74
CA VAL A 15 14.50 -4.71 6.94
C VAL A 15 13.02 -4.48 6.60
N THR A 16 12.11 -4.69 7.56
CA THR A 16 10.63 -4.69 7.47
C THR A 16 10.01 -3.36 7.96
N ILE A 17 8.93 -2.86 7.33
CA ILE A 17 8.10 -1.77 7.89
C ILE A 17 6.72 -2.33 8.19
N THR A 18 6.31 -2.13 9.43
CA THR A 18 4.95 -2.33 9.90
C THR A 18 4.60 -1.10 10.74
N SER A 19 3.33 -0.70 10.78
CA SER A 19 2.85 0.12 11.90
C SER A 19 2.78 -0.77 13.14
N VAL A 20 3.85 -0.79 13.94
CA VAL A 20 3.78 -1.13 15.36
C VAL A 20 4.25 0.10 16.12
N ARG A 21 3.42 0.59 17.05
CA ARG A 21 3.89 1.50 18.09
C ARG A 21 4.73 0.65 19.05
N LEU A 22 6.00 0.42 18.75
CA LEU A 22 6.92 -0.17 19.72
C LEU A 22 7.37 0.96 20.64
N GLN A 23 6.73 1.04 21.80
CA GLN A 23 7.40 1.60 22.96
C GLN A 23 8.43 0.57 23.45
N GLU A 24 9.59 1.12 23.76
CA GLU A 24 10.73 0.54 24.47
C GLU A 24 11.76 -0.28 23.70
N ARG A 25 13.01 0.20 23.88
CA ARG A 25 14.25 -0.38 23.41
C ARG A 25 14.53 -1.65 24.22
N GLY A 26 14.55 -2.79 23.55
CA GLY A 26 15.11 -4.01 24.10
C GLY A 26 14.81 -5.20 23.20
N MET A 27 15.84 -6.03 22.96
CA MET A 27 15.70 -7.44 22.54
C MET A 27 15.66 -7.80 21.05
N TYR A 28 16.36 -7.09 20.15
CA TYR A 28 16.80 -7.67 18.86
C TYR A 28 18.21 -7.17 18.47
N PRO A 29 19.22 -8.06 18.27
CA PRO A 29 20.62 -7.68 18.05
C PRO A 29 20.94 -7.14 16.64
N HIS A 30 19.93 -6.93 15.79
CA HIS A 30 20.08 -6.34 14.46
C HIS A 30 19.20 -5.09 14.40
N ALA A 31 19.82 -3.92 14.55
CA ALA A 31 19.12 -2.64 14.59
C ALA A 31 18.37 -2.37 13.27
N LEU A 32 17.04 -2.49 13.30
CA LEU A 32 16.16 -1.96 12.27
C LEU A 32 16.24 -0.42 12.34
N GLU A 33 17.10 0.19 11.52
CA GLU A 33 17.19 1.65 11.50
C GLU A 33 16.09 2.29 10.65
N LYS A 34 15.19 2.98 11.36
CA LYS A 34 14.20 3.98 10.93
C LYS A 34 13.02 3.52 10.06
N VAL A 35 11.84 3.82 10.61
CA VAL A 35 10.54 3.83 9.94
C VAL A 35 10.36 5.16 9.21
N VAL A 36 10.14 5.10 7.89
CA VAL A 36 9.95 6.28 7.04
C VAL A 36 8.48 6.47 6.69
N TYR A 37 7.96 7.68 6.92
CA TYR A 37 6.60 8.07 6.59
C TYR A 37 6.52 8.85 5.27
N LYS A 38 5.47 8.59 4.48
CA LYS A 38 5.16 9.36 3.27
C LYS A 38 3.76 9.92 3.30
N ILE A 39 3.58 11.03 2.59
CA ILE A 39 2.29 11.71 2.47
C ILE A 39 1.78 11.58 1.04
N LYS A 40 0.46 11.40 0.91
CA LYS A 40 -0.23 11.59 -0.37
C LYS A 40 -0.48 13.09 -0.56
N VAL A 41 0.07 13.65 -1.63
CA VAL A 41 -0.22 15.03 -2.06
C VAL A 41 -0.76 14.95 -3.48
N GLY A 42 -2.05 15.26 -3.64
CA GLY A 42 -2.78 15.01 -4.89
C GLY A 42 -2.69 13.54 -5.31
N THR A 43 -2.12 13.28 -6.49
CA THR A 43 -1.95 11.93 -7.05
C THR A 43 -0.62 11.28 -6.71
N LYS A 44 0.35 12.04 -6.17
CA LYS A 44 1.73 11.63 -5.92
C LYS A 44 1.96 11.17 -4.47
N ARG A 45 3.04 10.41 -4.29
CA ARG A 45 3.61 10.06 -2.99
C ARG A 45 4.91 10.82 -2.81
N ILE A 46 5.07 11.47 -1.67
CA ILE A 46 6.28 12.23 -1.36
C ILE A 46 6.77 11.92 0.06
N PHE A 47 8.08 11.93 0.22
CA PHE A 47 8.70 11.97 1.55
C PHE A 47 8.61 13.40 2.10
N LYS A 48 8.35 13.52 3.40
CA LYS A 48 8.44 14.80 4.13
C LYS A 48 9.45 14.65 5.27
N ARG A 49 9.77 15.74 5.98
CA ARG A 49 10.60 15.73 7.19
C ARG A 49 12.02 15.16 6.98
N GLY A 50 12.57 15.31 5.77
CA GLY A 50 13.95 14.90 5.44
C GLY A 50 14.14 13.38 5.25
N TYR A 51 13.06 12.60 5.16
CA TYR A 51 13.18 11.15 4.99
C TYR A 51 13.73 10.72 3.63
N ASP A 52 13.68 11.58 2.62
CA ASP A 52 14.38 11.41 1.34
C ASP A 52 15.88 11.15 1.55
N LYS A 53 16.52 11.85 2.50
CA LYS A 53 17.93 11.64 2.87
C LYS A 53 18.18 10.29 3.54
N VAL A 54 17.16 9.72 4.18
CA VAL A 54 17.25 8.39 4.82
C VAL A 54 17.22 7.29 3.77
N VAL A 55 16.55 7.52 2.64
CA VAL A 55 16.34 6.54 1.57
C VAL A 55 17.46 6.53 0.55
N LYS A 56 18.08 7.69 0.30
CA LYS A 56 19.16 7.85 -0.68
C LYS A 56 20.28 6.84 -0.47
N GLY A 57 20.62 6.11 -1.55
CA GLY A 57 21.72 5.16 -1.61
C GLY A 57 21.37 3.74 -1.16
N LYS A 58 20.21 3.52 -0.53
CA LYS A 58 19.96 2.28 0.20
C LYS A 58 18.95 1.33 -0.45
N LYS A 59 18.96 0.04 -0.07
CA LYS A 59 18.08 -1.05 -0.56
C LYS A 59 16.74 -1.18 0.17
N CYS A 60 15.67 -1.18 -0.57
CA CYS A 60 14.35 -0.82 -0.13
C CYS A 60 13.40 -2.00 -0.28
N LEU A 61 12.85 -2.53 0.81
CA LEU A 61 11.70 -3.43 0.80
C LEU A 61 10.39 -2.62 0.99
N VAL A 62 9.34 -2.91 0.25
CA VAL A 62 8.05 -2.21 0.40
C VAL A 62 7.07 -3.17 1.07
N VAL A 63 6.44 -2.81 2.19
CA VAL A 63 5.55 -3.75 2.92
C VAL A 63 4.13 -3.22 3.04
N GLU A 64 3.17 -3.87 2.40
CA GLU A 64 1.77 -3.45 2.42
C GLU A 64 0.87 -4.39 3.21
N ASP A 65 -0.19 -3.88 3.82
CA ASP A 65 -1.21 -4.77 4.40
C ASP A 65 -1.97 -5.48 3.29
N ILE A 66 -2.54 -4.73 2.35
CA ILE A 66 -3.44 -5.22 1.34
C ILE A 66 -3.07 -4.64 -0.03
N ILE A 67 -2.66 -5.52 -0.94
CA ILE A 67 -2.49 -5.18 -2.35
C ILE A 67 -3.81 -5.41 -3.08
N ASN A 68 -4.40 -4.31 -3.57
CA ASN A 68 -5.52 -4.34 -4.51
C ASN A 68 -4.98 -4.40 -5.96
N SER A 69 -4.95 -3.26 -6.66
CA SER A 69 -4.41 -3.15 -8.02
C SER A 69 -2.88 -2.97 -8.08
N GLY A 70 -2.21 -2.85 -6.94
CA GLY A 70 -0.78 -2.51 -6.88
C GLY A 70 -0.45 -1.04 -7.17
N ALA A 71 -1.40 -0.22 -7.63
CA ALA A 71 -1.15 1.18 -8.03
C ALA A 71 -0.49 2.01 -6.92
N THR A 72 -0.90 1.78 -5.68
CA THR A 72 -0.35 2.52 -4.55
C THR A 72 1.08 2.07 -4.24
N VAL A 73 1.39 0.78 -4.40
CA VAL A 73 2.76 0.21 -4.32
C VAL A 73 3.65 0.68 -5.47
N GLN A 74 3.11 0.91 -6.67
CA GLN A 74 3.89 1.48 -7.77
C GLN A 74 4.30 2.94 -7.52
N LYS A 75 3.37 3.79 -7.07
CA LYS A 75 3.67 5.20 -6.73
C LYS A 75 4.73 5.33 -5.64
N THR A 76 4.77 4.32 -4.80
CA THR A 76 5.68 4.14 -3.70
C THR A 76 7.04 3.77 -4.22
N ILE A 77 7.17 2.68 -4.96
CA ILE A 77 8.42 2.32 -5.64
C ILE A 77 9.01 3.51 -6.39
N LYS A 78 8.17 4.27 -7.11
CA LYS A 78 8.58 5.50 -7.79
C LYS A 78 9.21 6.52 -6.84
N ALA A 79 8.55 6.86 -5.72
CA ALA A 79 9.09 7.86 -4.80
C ALA A 79 10.39 7.42 -4.09
N ILE A 80 10.67 6.11 -3.94
CA ILE A 80 11.93 5.60 -3.38
C ILE A 80 13.02 5.88 -4.41
N ARG A 81 12.75 5.49 -5.67
CA ARG A 81 13.67 5.64 -6.78
C ARG A 81 13.97 7.11 -7.06
N ASP A 82 12.94 7.97 -7.02
CA ASP A 82 13.09 9.42 -7.16
C ASP A 82 13.94 10.03 -6.01
N ALA A 83 13.96 9.42 -4.82
CA ALA A 83 14.82 9.80 -3.70
C ALA A 83 16.21 9.14 -3.74
N GLY A 84 16.51 8.35 -4.78
CA GLY A 84 17.80 7.67 -4.97
C GLY A 84 17.96 6.37 -4.18
N GLY A 85 16.88 5.74 -3.73
CA GLY A 85 16.91 4.39 -3.16
C GLY A 85 16.61 3.30 -4.19
N ASP A 86 17.02 2.06 -3.89
CA ASP A 86 16.86 0.89 -4.77
C ASP A 86 15.82 -0.09 -4.22
N VAL A 87 14.73 -0.41 -4.94
CA VAL A 87 13.71 -1.35 -4.45
C VAL A 87 14.05 -2.80 -4.76
N VAL A 88 14.33 -3.57 -3.71
CA VAL A 88 14.71 -4.99 -3.79
C VAL A 88 13.53 -5.96 -3.69
N GLY A 89 12.37 -5.50 -3.26
CA GLY A 89 11.17 -6.34 -3.24
C GLY A 89 9.95 -5.70 -2.59
N VAL A 90 8.85 -6.45 -2.58
CA VAL A 90 7.59 -6.09 -1.93
C VAL A 90 7.12 -7.25 -1.04
N GLY A 91 6.70 -6.95 0.19
CA GLY A 91 5.98 -7.85 1.08
C GLY A 91 4.52 -7.41 1.21
N ALA A 92 3.60 -8.36 1.37
CA ALA A 92 2.22 -8.04 1.73
C ALA A 92 1.60 -9.06 2.69
N LEU A 93 0.65 -8.63 3.53
CA LEU A 93 -0.17 -9.60 4.26
C LEU A 93 -1.16 -10.28 3.30
N CYS A 94 -1.87 -9.51 2.47
CA CYS A 94 -2.86 -10.03 1.55
C CYS A 94 -2.74 -9.39 0.16
N ASN A 95 -2.69 -10.23 -0.87
CA ASN A 95 -2.80 -9.84 -2.26
C ASN A 95 -4.18 -10.20 -2.80
N ARG A 96 -5.08 -9.21 -2.85
CA ARG A 96 -6.49 -9.34 -3.27
C ARG A 96 -6.66 -9.51 -4.78
N SER A 97 -5.58 -9.38 -5.53
CA SER A 97 -5.55 -9.61 -6.97
C SER A 97 -5.54 -11.11 -7.33
N GLY A 98 -5.51 -12.00 -6.33
CA GLY A 98 -5.36 -13.44 -6.54
C GLY A 98 -4.02 -13.84 -7.13
N GLY A 99 -2.95 -13.09 -6.81
CA GLY A 99 -1.60 -13.32 -7.34
C GLY A 99 -1.36 -12.78 -8.75
N THR A 100 -2.27 -11.97 -9.31
CA THR A 100 -2.05 -11.33 -10.62
C THR A 100 -1.10 -10.14 -10.54
N VAL A 101 -1.09 -9.41 -9.43
CA VAL A 101 -0.03 -8.46 -9.09
C VAL A 101 1.17 -9.24 -8.56
N LYS A 102 2.29 -9.18 -9.28
CA LYS A 102 3.56 -9.85 -8.96
C LYS A 102 4.72 -8.85 -8.97
N GLY A 103 5.94 -9.33 -8.73
CA GLY A 103 7.16 -8.50 -8.79
C GLY A 103 7.31 -7.82 -10.15
N GLU A 104 7.03 -8.54 -11.24
CA GLU A 104 7.11 -8.04 -12.62
C GLU A 104 6.10 -6.91 -12.86
N THR A 105 4.87 -7.05 -12.37
CA THR A 105 3.81 -6.02 -12.45
C THR A 105 4.20 -4.72 -11.77
N LEU A 106 5.06 -4.81 -10.76
CA LEU A 106 5.55 -3.68 -9.97
C LEU A 106 6.96 -3.25 -10.37
N SER A 107 7.57 -3.93 -11.34
CA SER A 107 8.96 -3.75 -11.76
C SER A 107 9.93 -3.85 -10.60
N VAL A 108 9.79 -4.88 -9.75
CA VAL A 108 10.70 -5.23 -8.64
C VAL A 108 11.09 -6.70 -8.73
N PRO A 109 12.22 -7.12 -8.12
CA PRO A 109 12.69 -8.51 -8.22
C PRO A 109 11.71 -9.54 -7.67
N VAL A 110 11.03 -9.21 -6.56
CA VAL A 110 10.15 -10.16 -5.88
C VAL A 110 8.97 -9.48 -5.20
N LEU A 111 7.83 -10.17 -5.20
CA LEU A 111 6.70 -9.88 -4.33
C LEU A 111 6.37 -11.14 -3.53
N HIS A 112 6.37 -11.05 -2.21
CA HIS A 112 5.88 -12.08 -1.31
C HIS A 112 4.61 -11.62 -0.63
N SER A 113 3.59 -12.47 -0.58
CA SER A 113 2.37 -12.22 0.16
C SER A 113 2.01 -13.43 1.00
N LEU A 114 1.60 -13.23 2.26
CA LEU A 114 1.15 -14.34 3.12
C LEU A 114 -0.13 -14.99 2.58
N LEU A 115 -0.99 -14.19 1.95
CA LEU A 115 -2.27 -14.64 1.42
C LEU A 115 -2.50 -14.10 0.02
N ASN A 116 -2.92 -14.96 -0.91
CA ASN A 116 -3.40 -14.60 -2.24
C ASN A 116 -4.88 -14.96 -2.34
N ILE A 117 -5.76 -13.97 -2.31
CA ILE A 117 -7.21 -14.19 -2.49
C ILE A 117 -7.65 -13.39 -3.70
N ARG A 118 -8.47 -13.98 -4.57
CA ARG A 118 -9.10 -13.24 -5.66
C ARG A 118 -10.38 -12.59 -5.18
N MET A 119 -10.37 -11.27 -4.96
CA MET A 119 -11.59 -10.51 -4.71
C MET A 119 -11.96 -9.69 -5.94
N ARG A 120 -13.13 -9.98 -6.54
CA ARG A 120 -13.61 -9.23 -7.70
C ARG A 120 -14.06 -7.84 -7.30
N MET A 121 -13.57 -6.83 -8.02
CA MET A 121 -14.12 -5.48 -8.00
C MET A 121 -15.11 -5.38 -9.15
N ILE A 122 -16.40 -5.27 -8.83
CA ILE A 122 -17.46 -5.17 -9.82
C ILE A 122 -17.74 -3.69 -10.05
N LYS A 123 -17.76 -3.26 -11.32
CA LYS A 123 -18.12 -1.89 -11.65
C LYS A 123 -19.59 -1.65 -11.36
N GLU A 124 -19.89 -0.39 -11.08
CA GLU A 124 -21.22 0.08 -10.71
C GLU A 124 -22.30 -0.27 -11.74
N ASP A 125 -21.99 -0.11 -13.03
CA ASP A 125 -22.89 -0.37 -14.17
C ASP A 125 -23.26 -1.84 -14.34
N VAL A 126 -22.47 -2.76 -13.80
CA VAL A 126 -22.66 -4.22 -13.92
C VAL A 126 -22.79 -4.94 -12.57
N CYS A 127 -23.03 -4.20 -11.49
CA CYS A 127 -23.13 -4.78 -10.15
C CYS A 127 -24.45 -5.52 -9.94
N HIS A 128 -24.41 -6.86 -9.99
CA HIS A 128 -25.58 -7.72 -9.71
C HIS A 128 -26.17 -7.47 -8.31
N ILE A 129 -25.32 -7.25 -7.30
CA ILE A 129 -25.79 -6.94 -5.93
C ILE A 129 -26.57 -5.62 -5.91
N CYS A 130 -26.09 -4.58 -6.62
CA CYS A 130 -26.82 -3.30 -6.70
C CYS A 130 -28.14 -3.46 -7.45
N ARG A 131 -28.20 -4.32 -8.48
CA ARG A 131 -29.44 -4.60 -9.21
C ARG A 131 -30.47 -5.32 -8.33
N GLU A 132 -30.02 -6.29 -7.53
CA GLU A 132 -30.90 -7.13 -6.71
C GLU A 132 -31.32 -6.45 -5.40
N LYS A 133 -30.40 -5.75 -4.74
CA LYS A 133 -30.59 -5.20 -3.39
C LYS A 133 -30.69 -3.67 -3.34
N GLY A 134 -30.50 -2.99 -4.47
CA GLY A 134 -30.57 -1.54 -4.57
C GLY A 134 -29.57 -0.83 -3.64
N GLU A 135 -29.90 0.41 -3.29
CA GLU A 135 -29.15 1.29 -2.39
C GLU A 135 -28.94 0.72 -0.99
N LYS A 136 -29.79 -0.20 -0.53
CA LYS A 136 -29.66 -0.86 0.79
C LYS A 136 -28.41 -1.73 0.91
N SER A 137 -27.81 -2.13 -0.22
CA SER A 137 -26.52 -2.84 -0.24
C SER A 137 -25.31 -1.93 -0.01
N VAL A 138 -25.50 -0.61 -0.05
CA VAL A 138 -24.43 0.38 0.10
C VAL A 138 -24.30 0.78 1.56
N ARG A 139 -23.16 0.44 2.16
CA ARG A 139 -22.81 0.92 3.50
C ARG A 139 -22.50 2.42 3.49
N THR A 140 -23.26 3.19 4.25
CA THR A 140 -23.08 4.65 4.39
C THR A 140 -22.20 5.05 5.57
N ASP A 141 -21.94 4.11 6.48
CA ASP A 141 -21.16 4.27 7.70
C ASP A 141 -19.65 4.04 7.50
N LEU A 142 -19.25 3.42 6.37
CA LEU A 142 -17.87 3.10 6.06
C LEU A 142 -17.55 3.30 4.57
N GLY A 143 -16.36 3.82 4.29
CA GLY A 143 -15.85 3.95 2.92
C GLY A 143 -16.40 5.18 2.22
N LYS A 144 -16.89 5.00 0.98
CA LYS A 144 -17.42 6.09 0.13
C LYS A 144 -18.89 5.90 -0.24
N GLY A 145 -19.61 5.08 0.52
CA GLY A 145 -21.00 4.74 0.17
C GLY A 145 -21.95 5.93 0.33
N LYS A 146 -21.73 6.79 1.32
CA LYS A 146 -22.51 8.03 1.49
C LYS A 146 -22.33 8.94 0.28
N GLU A 147 -21.10 9.23 -0.12
CA GLU A 147 -20.80 10.06 -1.30
C GLU A 147 -21.33 9.44 -2.59
N PHE A 148 -21.29 8.10 -2.68
CA PHE A 148 -21.87 7.37 -3.81
C PHE A 148 -23.39 7.62 -3.92
N LEU A 149 -24.13 7.52 -2.82
CA LEU A 149 -25.58 7.72 -2.81
C LEU A 149 -25.95 9.19 -3.07
N VAL A 150 -25.22 10.14 -2.49
CA VAL A 150 -25.40 11.58 -2.77
C VAL A 150 -25.20 11.88 -4.26
N ARG A 151 -24.13 11.36 -4.87
CA ARG A 151 -23.88 11.50 -6.33
C ARG A 151 -25.01 10.90 -7.17
N LYS A 152 -25.72 9.90 -6.66
CA LYS A 152 -26.87 9.25 -7.31
C LYS A 152 -28.21 9.94 -7.04
N GLY A 153 -28.26 10.94 -6.15
CA GLY A 153 -29.52 11.56 -5.72
C GLY A 153 -30.39 10.65 -4.84
N LEU A 154 -29.78 9.68 -4.15
CA LEU A 154 -30.46 8.69 -3.31
C LEU A 154 -30.31 8.98 -1.80
N LEU A 155 -29.58 10.04 -1.46
CA LEU A 155 -29.38 10.59 -0.12
C LEU A 155 -29.16 12.10 -0.23
#